data_AF-A0A3D9CBA1-F1
#
_entry.id   AF-A0A3D9CBA1-F1
#
_cell.length_a   1.000
_cell.length_b   1.000
_cell.length_c   1.000
_cell.angle_alpha   90.00
_cell.angle_beta   90.00
_cell.angle_gamma   90.00
#
_symmetry.space_group_name_H-M   'P 1'
#
loop_
_entity.id
_entity.type
_entity.pdbx_description
1 polymer ?
#
loop_
_entity_poly.entity_id
_entity_poly.type
_entity_poly.pdbx_seq_one_letter_code
_entity_poly.pdbx_strand_id
1 'polypeptide(L)'
;MKKFLLTATMLVAFTALSKAQQGRVGINTSTPAATLDVVANADATRPDALLVPRLSRADLEAKTNAYANGTSTVASAQNGALVFVNALGGNGTGKTVNVTATGFYYYDGTNGNNVWKPVGGGQLLKGMKVL
;
A
#
# COMPACT_ATOMS: atom_id res chain seq x y z
N MET A 1 38.34 -27.30 -1.99
CA MET A 1 37.12 -28.12 -1.83
C MET A 1 36.28 -27.72 -0.61
N LYS A 2 36.83 -27.66 0.61
CA LYS A 2 36.05 -27.29 1.83
C LYS A 2 35.38 -25.90 1.80
N LYS A 3 36.02 -24.91 1.15
CA LYS A 3 35.50 -23.53 1.03
C LYS A 3 34.30 -23.39 0.10
N PHE A 4 34.20 -24.24 -0.93
CA PHE A 4 33.08 -24.25 -1.88
C PHE A 4 31.83 -24.92 -1.30
N LEU A 5 32.01 -25.89 -0.40
CA LEU A 5 30.90 -26.56 0.28
C LEU A 5 30.22 -25.64 1.31
N LEU A 6 31.01 -24.80 1.98
CA LEU A 6 30.49 -23.84 2.96
C LEU A 6 29.68 -22.71 2.29
N THR A 7 30.14 -22.20 1.14
CA THR A 7 29.40 -21.18 0.39
C THR A 7 28.13 -21.71 -0.24
N ALA A 8 28.14 -22.95 -0.76
CA ALA A 8 26.94 -23.59 -1.30
C ALA A 8 25.88 -23.85 -0.22
N THR A 9 26.28 -24.28 0.98
CA THR A 9 25.35 -24.52 2.10
C THR A 9 24.77 -23.22 2.67
N MET A 10 25.58 -22.16 2.78
CA MET A 10 25.09 -20.82 3.14
C MET A 10 24.07 -20.29 2.12
N LEU A 11 24.32 -20.46 0.82
CA LEU A 11 23.42 -19.98 -0.23
C LEU A 11 22.07 -20.70 -0.21
N VAL A 12 22.06 -22.02 0.03
CA VAL A 12 20.82 -22.82 0.16
C VAL A 12 20.06 -22.49 1.46
N ALA A 13 20.77 -22.23 2.57
CA ALA A 13 20.12 -21.79 3.80
C ALA A 13 19.45 -20.41 3.65
N PHE A 14 20.07 -19.49 2.90
CA PHE A 14 19.48 -18.19 2.59
C PHE A 14 18.24 -18.27 1.69
N THR A 15 18.18 -19.21 0.74
CA THR A 15 17.00 -19.40 -0.13
C THR A 15 15.85 -20.15 0.56
N ALA A 16 16.13 -20.93 1.61
CA ALA A 16 15.10 -21.55 2.44
C ALA A 16 14.39 -20.52 3.35
N LEU A 17 15.12 -19.50 3.80
CA LEU A 17 14.58 -18.40 4.63
C LEU A 17 13.77 -17.37 3.82
N SER A 18 13.93 -17.32 2.50
CA SER A 18 13.21 -16.36 1.63
C SER A 18 11.79 -16.79 1.26
N LYS A 19 11.29 -17.93 1.76
CA LYS A 19 9.91 -18.41 1.61
C LYS A 19 8.99 -18.01 2.78
N ALA A 20 9.36 -17.01 3.57
CA ALA A 20 8.63 -16.55 4.77
C ALA A 20 7.23 -15.92 4.53
N GLN A 21 6.60 -16.11 3.38
CA GLN A 21 5.29 -15.54 3.05
C GLN A 21 4.21 -16.59 2.74
N GLN A 22 4.40 -17.83 3.18
CA GLN A 22 3.32 -18.83 3.20
C GLN A 22 2.73 -18.85 4.61
N GLY A 23 1.76 -17.97 4.90
CA GLY A 23 1.13 -17.88 6.23
C GLY A 23 0.73 -16.47 6.65
N ARG A 24 0.91 -16.16 7.94
CA ARG A 24 0.62 -14.85 8.57
C ARG A 24 1.91 -14.17 9.00
N VAL A 25 1.97 -12.84 8.88
CA VAL A 25 3.11 -12.00 9.29
C VAL A 25 2.73 -11.26 10.57
N GLY A 26 3.51 -11.45 11.63
CA GLY A 26 3.40 -10.70 12.88
C GLY A 26 4.50 -9.66 13.00
N ILE A 27 4.14 -8.43 13.36
CA ILE A 27 5.06 -7.43 13.88
C ILE A 27 4.74 -7.28 15.36
N ASN A 28 5.74 -7.52 16.21
CA ASN A 28 5.61 -7.49 17.67
C ASN A 28 4.63 -8.54 18.25
N THR A 29 4.35 -9.62 17.50
CA THR A 29 3.56 -10.77 17.96
C THR A 29 4.05 -12.06 17.31
N SER A 30 4.10 -13.16 18.06
CA SER A 30 4.44 -14.50 17.54
C SER A 30 3.22 -15.32 17.12
N THR A 31 2.01 -14.84 17.44
CA THR A 31 0.74 -15.50 17.13
C THR A 31 -0.19 -14.53 16.37
N PRO A 32 0.09 -14.22 15.09
CA PRO A 32 -0.71 -13.26 14.33
C PRO A 32 -2.17 -13.69 14.18
N ALA A 33 -3.11 -12.80 14.44
CA ALA A 33 -4.54 -13.05 14.26
C ALA A 33 -5.02 -12.87 12.80
N ALA A 34 -4.26 -12.12 11.98
CA ALA A 34 -4.55 -11.82 10.58
C ALA A 34 -3.35 -12.10 9.67
N THR A 35 -3.50 -11.93 8.34
CA THR A 35 -2.40 -12.10 7.38
C THR A 35 -1.23 -11.15 7.64
N LEU A 36 -1.51 -9.93 8.11
CA LEU A 36 -0.57 -9.02 8.74
C LEU A 36 -1.18 -8.56 10.06
N ASP A 37 -0.49 -8.81 11.17
CA ASP A 37 -0.88 -8.37 12.51
C ASP A 37 0.25 -7.52 13.10
N VAL A 38 -0.06 -6.29 13.49
CA VAL A 38 0.89 -5.32 14.05
C VAL A 38 0.42 -4.94 15.43
N VAL A 39 1.11 -5.42 16.45
CA VAL A 39 0.74 -5.18 17.84
C VAL A 39 1.54 -4.02 18.40
N ALA A 40 0.87 -3.11 19.10
CA ALA A 40 1.48 -1.94 19.73
C ALA A 40 2.63 -2.32 20.69
N ASN A 41 3.66 -1.50 20.74
CA ASN A 41 4.75 -1.60 21.70
C ASN A 41 4.36 -0.89 23.01
N ALA A 42 4.81 -1.45 24.14
CA ALA A 42 4.58 -0.82 25.44
C ALA A 42 5.54 0.36 25.72
N ASP A 43 6.63 0.49 24.95
CA ASP A 43 7.60 1.57 25.07
C ASP A 43 7.06 2.87 24.45
N ALA A 44 6.67 3.82 25.31
CA ALA A 44 6.11 5.12 24.92
C ALA A 44 7.09 6.04 24.15
N THR A 45 8.37 5.67 24.05
CA THR A 45 9.36 6.43 23.27
C THR A 45 9.43 5.98 21.80
N ARG A 46 8.67 4.94 21.43
CA ARG A 46 8.69 4.35 20.09
C ARG A 46 7.35 4.56 19.39
N PRO A 47 7.32 5.10 18.16
CA PRO A 47 6.08 5.25 17.43
C PRO A 47 5.61 3.89 16.87
N ASP A 48 4.37 3.52 17.17
CA ASP A 48 3.68 2.41 16.51
C ASP A 48 2.88 2.93 15.32
N ALA A 49 3.29 2.55 14.10
CA ALA A 49 2.58 2.95 12.89
C ALA A 49 2.92 2.02 11.72
N LEU A 50 1.99 1.92 10.76
CA LEU A 50 2.26 1.41 9.43
C LEU A 50 2.54 2.57 8.47
N LEU A 51 3.75 2.63 7.94
CA LEU A 51 4.09 3.57 6.87
C LEU A 51 3.82 2.92 5.51
N VAL A 52 2.80 3.43 4.82
CA VAL A 52 2.51 3.10 3.41
C VAL A 52 3.41 3.91 2.46
N PRO A 53 3.51 3.55 1.17
CA PRO A 53 4.19 4.38 0.18
C PRO A 53 3.67 5.82 0.19
N ARG A 54 4.59 6.78 0.30
CA ARG A 54 4.33 8.21 0.25
C ARG A 54 4.76 8.75 -1.10
N LEU A 55 3.82 9.34 -1.83
CA LEU A 55 4.01 9.77 -3.23
C LEU A 55 3.32 11.12 -3.43
N SER A 56 3.90 12.00 -4.25
CA SER A 56 3.15 13.16 -4.72
C SER A 56 2.11 12.73 -5.76
N ARG A 57 1.14 13.59 -6.06
CA ARG A 57 0.23 13.36 -7.20
C ARG A 57 0.99 13.22 -8.52
N ALA A 58 2.05 14.01 -8.72
CA ALA A 58 2.90 13.93 -9.90
C ALA A 58 3.61 12.57 -10.01
N ASP A 59 4.06 11.98 -8.88
CA ASP A 59 4.66 10.64 -8.88
C ASP A 59 3.65 9.56 -9.25
N LEU A 60 2.39 9.70 -8.82
CA LEU A 60 1.31 8.80 -9.21
C LEU A 60 0.98 8.91 -10.70
N GLU A 61 0.98 10.13 -11.26
CA GLU A 61 0.81 10.36 -12.70
C GLU A 61 1.95 9.75 -13.51
N ALA A 62 3.20 9.95 -13.08
CA ALA A 62 4.37 9.34 -13.71
C ALA A 62 4.31 7.79 -13.70
N LYS A 63 3.61 7.21 -12.71
CA LYS A 63 3.38 5.77 -12.58
C LYS A 63 2.05 5.29 -13.17
N THR A 64 1.33 6.12 -13.93
CA THR A 64 -0.03 5.78 -14.41
C THR A 64 -0.10 4.41 -15.09
N ASN A 65 0.89 4.05 -15.91
CA ASN A 65 0.93 2.78 -16.64
C ASN A 65 1.24 1.56 -15.74
N ALA A 66 1.80 1.77 -14.55
CA ALA A 66 2.06 0.70 -13.58
C ALA A 66 0.78 0.29 -12.80
N TYR A 67 -0.26 1.12 -12.82
CA TYR A 67 -1.55 0.82 -12.19
C TYR A 67 -2.56 0.39 -13.25
N ALA A 68 -2.61 -0.92 -13.51
CA ALA A 68 -3.42 -1.48 -14.58
C ALA A 68 -4.92 -1.18 -14.40
N ASN A 69 -5.66 -1.16 -15.52
CA ASN A 69 -7.11 -1.03 -15.50
C ASN A 69 -7.77 -2.37 -15.16
N GLY A 70 -8.88 -2.32 -14.44
CA GLY A 70 -9.82 -3.45 -14.36
C GLY A 70 -10.57 -3.63 -15.66
N THR A 71 -10.94 -4.88 -15.94
CA THR A 71 -11.81 -5.26 -17.06
C THR A 71 -13.22 -5.54 -16.55
N SER A 72 -14.15 -5.86 -17.46
CA SER A 72 -15.53 -6.22 -17.08
C SER A 72 -15.62 -7.50 -16.25
N THR A 73 -14.57 -8.32 -16.23
CA THR A 73 -14.58 -9.64 -15.59
C THR A 73 -13.62 -9.74 -14.41
N VAL A 74 -12.55 -8.93 -14.37
CA VAL A 74 -11.51 -9.01 -13.35
C VAL A 74 -11.02 -7.60 -12.98
N ALA A 75 -10.96 -7.30 -11.69
CA ALA A 75 -10.32 -6.08 -11.20
C ALA A 75 -8.80 -6.13 -11.44
N SER A 76 -8.13 -4.99 -11.54
CA SER A 76 -6.69 -4.99 -11.69
C SER A 76 -5.98 -5.57 -10.45
N ALA A 77 -4.77 -6.10 -10.63
CA ALA A 77 -3.98 -6.63 -9.52
C ALA A 77 -3.60 -5.57 -8.47
N GLN A 78 -3.68 -4.28 -8.83
CA GLN A 78 -3.44 -3.16 -7.92
C GLN A 78 -4.72 -2.63 -7.27
N ASN A 79 -5.90 -3.18 -7.58
CA ASN A 79 -7.15 -2.76 -6.96
C ASN A 79 -7.07 -2.90 -5.43
N GLY A 80 -7.38 -1.83 -4.71
CA GLY A 80 -7.25 -1.74 -3.25
C GLY A 80 -5.85 -1.36 -2.75
N ALA A 81 -4.88 -1.09 -3.64
CA ALA A 81 -3.57 -0.57 -3.25
C ALA A 81 -3.73 0.77 -2.50
N LEU A 82 -3.07 0.91 -1.36
CA LEU A 82 -3.16 2.08 -0.48
C LEU A 82 -1.87 2.91 -0.53
N VAL A 83 -2.00 4.21 -0.69
CA VAL A 83 -0.89 5.18 -0.65
C VAL A 83 -1.27 6.38 0.20
N PHE A 84 -0.26 7.10 0.67
CA PHE A 84 -0.44 8.42 1.24
C PHE A 84 0.10 9.46 0.26
N VAL A 85 -0.77 10.36 -0.21
CA VAL A 85 -0.37 11.48 -1.05
C VAL A 85 0.16 12.59 -0.15
N ASN A 86 1.47 12.84 -0.20
CA ASN A 86 2.15 13.81 0.68
C ASN A 86 2.33 15.20 0.08
N ALA A 87 2.13 15.34 -1.23
CA ALA A 87 2.18 16.62 -1.93
C ALA A 87 1.33 16.57 -3.20
N LEU A 88 0.87 17.73 -3.64
CA LEU A 88 0.27 17.91 -4.95
C LEU A 88 1.33 18.31 -5.99
N GLY A 89 0.95 18.23 -7.25
CA GLY A 89 1.78 18.48 -8.42
C GLY A 89 1.09 17.89 -9.65
N GLY A 90 1.67 18.03 -10.84
CA GLY A 90 1.07 17.48 -12.06
C GLY A 90 -0.33 18.02 -12.37
N ASN A 91 -1.03 17.37 -13.28
CA ASN A 91 -2.23 17.92 -13.90
C ASN A 91 -3.54 17.50 -13.21
N GLY A 92 -3.53 16.45 -12.41
CA GLY A 92 -4.73 15.90 -11.76
C GLY A 92 -5.73 15.34 -12.76
N THR A 93 -5.27 14.57 -13.74
CA THR A 93 -6.11 13.99 -14.80
C THR A 93 -6.00 12.47 -14.85
N GLY A 94 -6.92 11.81 -15.55
CA GLY A 94 -6.93 10.36 -15.66
C GLY A 94 -7.05 9.69 -14.29
N LYS A 95 -6.11 8.79 -13.95
CA LYS A 95 -6.15 8.01 -12.70
C LYS A 95 -6.09 8.88 -11.44
N THR A 96 -5.50 10.08 -11.50
CA THR A 96 -5.32 10.96 -10.34
C THR A 96 -6.38 12.06 -10.25
N VAL A 97 -7.46 11.99 -11.05
CA VAL A 97 -8.48 13.06 -11.12
C VAL A 97 -9.12 13.41 -9.77
N ASN A 98 -9.24 12.45 -8.85
CA ASN A 98 -9.79 12.71 -7.51
C ASN A 98 -8.73 13.07 -6.46
N VAL A 99 -7.44 13.13 -6.83
CA VAL A 99 -6.36 13.49 -5.92
C VAL A 99 -6.26 15.02 -5.86
N THR A 100 -7.11 15.63 -5.06
CA THR A 100 -7.22 17.09 -4.93
C THR A 100 -6.59 17.65 -3.67
N ALA A 101 -6.22 16.78 -2.73
CA ALA A 101 -5.58 17.13 -1.47
C ALA A 101 -4.62 16.02 -1.03
N THR A 102 -3.70 16.36 -0.12
CA THR A 102 -2.88 15.35 0.58
C THR A 102 -3.76 14.47 1.47
N GLY A 103 -3.40 13.19 1.60
CA GLY A 103 -4.16 12.24 2.41
C GLY A 103 -4.02 10.82 1.91
N PHE A 104 -4.75 9.89 2.52
CA PHE A 104 -4.76 8.50 2.07
C PHE A 104 -5.65 8.33 0.85
N TYR A 105 -5.17 7.55 -0.12
CA TYR A 105 -5.92 7.17 -1.31
C TYR A 105 -5.76 5.68 -1.56
N TYR A 106 -6.84 5.03 -1.98
CA TYR A 106 -6.79 3.68 -2.52
C TYR A 106 -7.04 3.70 -4.03
N TYR A 107 -6.43 2.77 -4.75
CA TYR A 107 -6.68 2.63 -6.18
C TYR A 107 -7.93 1.77 -6.42
N ASP A 108 -8.96 2.36 -7.01
CA ASP A 108 -10.14 1.64 -7.49
C ASP A 108 -9.87 1.19 -8.93
N GLY A 109 -9.33 -0.02 -9.06
CA GLY A 109 -8.96 -0.65 -10.32
C GLY A 109 -10.07 -1.55 -10.88
N THR A 110 -11.34 -1.17 -10.70
CA THR A 110 -12.50 -1.90 -11.26
C THR A 110 -12.94 -1.33 -12.61
N ASN A 111 -13.77 -2.06 -13.35
CA ASN A 111 -14.29 -1.62 -14.65
C ASN A 111 -14.89 -0.20 -14.56
N GLY A 112 -14.43 0.70 -15.41
CA GLY A 112 -14.96 2.07 -15.48
C GLY A 112 -14.54 3.02 -14.32
N ASN A 113 -13.92 2.52 -13.24
CA ASN A 113 -13.44 3.37 -12.15
C ASN A 113 -11.98 3.78 -12.37
N ASN A 114 -11.03 2.84 -12.38
CA ASN A 114 -9.59 3.02 -12.68
C ASN A 114 -8.93 4.32 -12.16
N VAL A 115 -9.29 4.76 -10.96
CA VAL A 115 -8.87 6.03 -10.36
C VAL A 115 -8.47 5.86 -8.90
N TRP A 116 -7.61 6.75 -8.42
CA TRP A 116 -7.36 6.93 -7.00
C TRP A 116 -8.58 7.57 -6.34
N LYS A 117 -9.04 7.01 -5.20
CA LYS A 117 -10.16 7.53 -4.40
C LYS A 117 -9.67 7.83 -2.98
N PRO A 118 -10.08 8.98 -2.38
CA PRO A 118 -9.66 9.33 -1.03
C PRO A 118 -10.25 8.36 -0.01
N VAL A 119 -9.46 7.97 0.98
CA VAL A 119 -9.91 7.22 2.15
C VAL A 119 -10.46 8.21 3.17
N GLY A 120 -11.70 8.01 3.63
CA GLY A 120 -12.35 8.92 4.59
C GLY A 120 -12.87 10.22 3.98
N GLY A 121 -12.75 10.40 2.66
CA GLY A 121 -13.38 11.48 1.90
C GLY A 121 -14.88 11.24 1.69
N GLY A 122 -15.63 11.10 2.79
CA GLY A 122 -17.04 11.44 2.76
C GLY A 122 -17.11 12.91 2.35
N GLN A 123 -17.86 13.21 1.29
CA GLN A 123 -18.08 14.57 0.86
C GLN A 123 -18.36 15.43 2.09
N LEU A 124 -17.67 16.56 2.26
CA LEU A 124 -18.22 17.63 3.11
C LEU A 124 -19.66 17.77 2.64
N LEU A 125 -20.63 17.42 3.49
CA LEU A 125 -22.04 17.65 3.22
C LEU A 125 -22.15 19.16 3.03
N LYS A 126 -22.11 19.60 1.78
CA LYS A 126 -22.21 20.98 1.36
C LYS A 126 -23.60 21.44 1.79
N GLY A 127 -23.70 21.99 3.01
CA GLY A 127 -24.97 22.47 3.57
C GLY A 127 -25.27 22.12 5.04
N MET A 128 -24.41 21.44 5.79
CA MET A 128 -24.71 21.19 7.21
C MET A 128 -24.48 22.47 8.04
N LYS A 129 -25.54 23.29 8.19
CA LYS A 129 -25.60 24.32 9.23
C LYS A 129 -25.65 23.60 10.58
N VAL A 130 -24.68 23.88 11.43
CA VAL A 130 -24.78 23.60 12.87
C VAL A 130 -25.97 24.41 13.38
N LEU A 131 -27.00 23.73 13.85
CA LEU A 131 -28.11 24.34 14.59
C LEU A 131 -27.62 24.75 15.99
#